data_AF-A0AAF0TS85-F1
#
_entry.id   AF-A0AAF0TS85-F1
#
_cell.length_a   1.000
_cell.length_b   1.000
_cell.length_c   1.000
_cell.angle_alpha   90.00
_cell.angle_beta   90.00
_cell.angle_gamma   90.00
#
_symmetry.space_group_name_H-M   'P 1'
#
loop_
_entity.id
_entity.type
_entity.pdbx_description
1 polymer ?
#
loop_
_entity_poly.entity_id
_entity_poly.type
_entity_poly.pdbx_seq_one_letter_code
_entity_poly.pdbx_strand_id
1 'polypeptide(L)'
;MGLKGKLIASVEVKCGGHLIHDLLHTNSHHVANISPHVNGFQIHEAGQKKFIKHVIEAIDPYKKSFRWKAIEGDVLEMYSSFTIVTSHEPQWTIWTFEYEKKTEDIPKPLILLGIFLDITKDMEGHLLKK
;
A
#
# COMPACT_ATOMS: atom_id res chain seq x y z
N MET A 1 20.85 1.55 -16.22
CA MET A 1 19.38 1.53 -16.08
C MET A 1 18.95 2.57 -15.05
N GLY A 2 17.70 3.04 -15.07
CA GLY A 2 17.25 4.09 -14.15
C GLY A 2 17.06 3.57 -12.72
N LEU A 3 17.59 4.31 -11.72
CA LEU A 3 17.32 4.06 -10.30
C LEU A 3 15.87 4.36 -9.92
N LYS A 4 15.24 5.29 -10.64
CA LYS A 4 13.83 5.65 -10.46
C LYS A 4 12.91 4.67 -11.19
N GLY A 5 11.86 4.23 -10.50
CA GLY A 5 10.87 3.31 -11.02
C GLY A 5 9.47 3.61 -10.51
N LYS A 6 8.49 3.08 -11.25
CA LYS A 6 7.08 3.14 -10.89
C LYS A 6 6.45 1.77 -11.13
N LEU A 7 5.71 1.26 -10.16
CA LEU A 7 4.86 0.08 -10.30
C LEU A 7 3.41 0.49 -10.07
N ILE A 8 2.51 -0.09 -10.86
CA ILE A 8 1.06 0.15 -10.76
C ILE A 8 0.39 -1.23 -10.81
N ALA A 9 -0.50 -1.49 -9.87
CA ALA A 9 -1.39 -2.63 -9.90
C ALA A 9 -2.81 -2.19 -9.54
N SER A 10 -3.78 -2.74 -10.25
CA SER A 10 -5.20 -2.52 -10.02
C SER A 10 -5.86 -3.85 -9.70
N VAL A 11 -6.74 -3.85 -8.70
CA VAL A 11 -7.55 -5.01 -8.33
C VAL A 11 -9.02 -4.61 -8.34
N GLU A 12 -9.84 -5.46 -8.97
CA GLU A 12 -11.28 -5.29 -8.96
C GLU A 12 -11.81 -5.63 -7.57
N VAL A 13 -12.69 -4.80 -7.04
CA VAL A 13 -13.33 -4.95 -5.74
C VAL A 13 -14.86 -4.87 -5.87
N LYS A 14 -15.53 -5.95 -5.49
CA LYS A 14 -17.00 -6.13 -5.53
C LYS A 14 -17.72 -5.36 -4.44
N CYS A 15 -17.07 -5.08 -3.31
CA CYS A 15 -17.62 -4.23 -2.26
C CYS A 15 -17.77 -2.76 -2.68
N GLY A 16 -17.12 -2.38 -3.80
CA GLY A 16 -17.06 -1.01 -4.29
C GLY A 16 -15.86 -0.26 -3.69
N GLY A 17 -15.04 0.36 -4.53
CA GLY A 17 -13.76 0.96 -4.12
C GLY A 17 -13.89 2.09 -3.08
N HIS A 18 -15.05 2.75 -3.02
CA HIS A 18 -15.33 3.76 -2.01
C HIS A 18 -15.32 3.19 -0.57
N LEU A 19 -15.75 1.95 -0.36
CA LEU A 19 -15.72 1.34 0.98
C LEU A 19 -14.28 1.05 1.44
N ILE A 20 -13.41 0.67 0.51
CA ILE A 20 -11.97 0.50 0.76
C ILE A 20 -11.33 1.86 1.11
N HIS A 21 -11.65 2.91 0.35
CA HIS A 21 -11.23 4.28 0.65
C HIS A 21 -11.66 4.72 2.04
N ASP A 22 -12.94 4.53 2.39
CA ASP A 22 -13.49 4.98 3.66
C ASP A 22 -12.91 4.22 4.85
N LEU A 23 -12.60 2.93 4.67
CA LEU A 23 -11.92 2.12 5.67
C LEU A 23 -10.49 2.64 5.93
N LEU A 24 -9.74 2.97 4.86
CA LEU A 24 -8.40 3.54 4.96
C LEU A 24 -8.41 4.94 5.57
N HIS A 25 -9.41 5.76 5.23
CA HIS A 25 -9.58 7.13 5.74
C HIS A 25 -9.91 7.14 7.23
N THR A 26 -10.88 6.31 7.63
CA THR A 26 -11.52 6.42 8.94
C THR A 26 -10.73 5.66 10.01
N ASN A 27 -10.12 4.53 9.67
CA ASN A 27 -9.41 3.69 10.63
C ASN A 27 -8.24 2.91 10.01
N SER A 28 -7.14 3.60 9.68
CA SER A 28 -5.88 2.93 9.29
C SER A 28 -5.41 1.90 10.33
N HIS A 29 -5.67 2.13 11.62
CA HIS A 29 -5.39 1.18 12.70
C HIS A 29 -6.29 -0.07 12.70
N HIS A 30 -7.50 -0.01 12.15
CA HIS A 30 -8.36 -1.20 12.00
C HIS A 30 -7.87 -2.13 10.90
N VAL A 31 -7.15 -1.63 9.89
CA VAL A 31 -6.56 -2.48 8.84
C VAL A 31 -5.61 -3.52 9.44
N ALA A 32 -4.87 -3.15 10.49
CA ALA A 32 -4.00 -4.09 11.22
C ALA A 32 -4.78 -5.20 11.96
N ASN A 33 -6.05 -4.97 12.30
CA ASN A 33 -6.91 -5.99 12.91
C ASN A 33 -7.64 -6.84 11.87
N ILE A 34 -7.79 -6.33 10.64
CA ILE A 34 -8.51 -6.99 9.55
C ILE A 34 -7.57 -7.90 8.73
N SER A 35 -6.36 -7.44 8.46
CA SER A 35 -5.38 -8.21 7.70
C SER A 35 -4.27 -8.74 8.61
N PRO A 36 -4.06 -10.07 8.66
CA PRO A 36 -2.95 -10.65 9.43
C PRO A 36 -1.58 -10.29 8.84
N HIS A 37 -1.54 -9.70 7.64
CA HIS A 37 -0.34 -9.23 6.97
C HIS A 37 0.17 -7.88 7.53
N VAL A 38 -0.63 -7.19 8.35
CA VAL A 38 -0.32 -5.87 8.91
C VAL A 38 -0.40 -5.91 10.43
N ASN A 39 0.69 -5.59 11.12
CA ASN A 39 0.67 -5.39 12.57
C ASN A 39 1.33 -4.06 12.92
N GLY A 40 0.53 -3.01 13.13
CA GLY A 40 1.04 -1.70 13.59
C GLY A 40 2.21 -1.17 12.74
N PHE A 41 1.98 -0.96 11.44
CA PHE A 41 3.00 -0.53 10.46
C PHE A 41 4.11 -1.56 10.17
N GLN A 42 4.01 -2.78 10.71
CA GLN A 42 4.83 -3.93 10.30
C GLN A 42 4.12 -4.71 9.19
N ILE A 43 4.87 -5.04 8.15
CA ILE A 43 4.45 -5.83 7.00
C ILE A 43 5.22 -7.15 7.04
N HIS A 44 4.53 -8.27 6.88
CA HIS A 44 5.18 -9.58 6.83
C HIS A 44 5.60 -9.91 5.39
N GLU A 45 6.87 -9.74 5.07
CA GLU A 45 7.43 -10.07 3.75
C GLU A 45 8.16 -11.42 3.83
N ALA A 46 7.63 -12.45 3.15
CA ALA A 46 8.22 -13.80 3.11
C ALA A 46 8.54 -14.39 4.50
N GLY A 47 7.71 -14.10 5.51
CA GLY A 47 7.91 -14.56 6.89
C GLY A 47 8.81 -13.66 7.75
N GLN A 48 9.43 -12.63 7.17
CA GLN A 48 10.19 -11.62 7.91
C GLN A 48 9.33 -10.39 8.21
N LYS A 49 9.46 -9.86 9.42
CA LYS A 49 8.81 -8.61 9.80
C LYS A 49 9.61 -7.44 9.24
N LYS A 50 8.98 -6.66 8.37
CA LYS A 50 9.51 -5.39 7.89
C LYS A 50 8.71 -4.24 8.48
N PHE A 51 9.38 -3.16 8.82
CA PHE A 51 8.81 -1.95 9.37
C PHE A 51 8.84 -0.83 8.33
N ILE A 52 7.73 -0.11 8.19
CA ILE A 52 7.69 1.10 7.37
C ILE A 52 6.97 2.20 8.15
N LYS A 53 7.72 3.21 8.55
CA LYS A 53 7.16 4.46 9.06
C LYS A 53 6.87 5.37 7.89
N HIS A 54 5.67 5.91 7.86
CA HIS A 54 5.23 6.77 6.78
C HIS A 54 4.48 7.98 7.31
N VAL A 55 4.40 9.01 6.46
CA VAL A 55 3.55 10.18 6.65
C VAL A 55 2.57 10.26 5.48
N ILE A 56 1.37 10.76 5.74
CA ILE A 56 0.42 11.11 4.68
C ILE A 56 0.90 12.44 4.09
N GLU A 57 1.33 12.44 2.83
CA GLU A 57 1.72 13.67 2.11
C GLU A 57 0.51 14.38 1.49
N ALA A 58 -0.48 13.63 1.02
CA ALA A 58 -1.66 14.20 0.39
C ALA A 58 -2.87 13.28 0.50
N ILE A 59 -4.05 13.89 0.57
CA ILE A 59 -5.35 13.24 0.46
C ILE A 59 -6.13 14.01 -0.62
N ASP A 60 -6.56 13.30 -1.67
CA ASP A 60 -7.40 13.86 -2.73
C ASP A 60 -8.80 13.25 -2.61
N PRO A 61 -9.77 13.99 -2.04
CA PRO A 61 -11.12 13.49 -1.83
C PRO A 61 -11.90 13.29 -3.14
N TYR A 62 -11.57 14.03 -4.21
CA TYR A 62 -12.24 13.90 -5.50
C TYR A 62 -11.83 12.62 -6.23
N LYS A 63 -10.53 12.31 -6.21
CA LYS A 63 -9.98 11.08 -6.77
C LYS A 63 -10.06 9.89 -5.81
N LYS A 64 -10.55 10.12 -4.58
CA LYS A 64 -10.56 9.14 -3.49
C LYS A 64 -9.17 8.50 -3.34
N SER A 65 -8.15 9.35 -3.25
CA SER A 65 -6.76 8.95 -3.31
C SER A 65 -5.99 9.41 -2.07
N PHE A 66 -5.05 8.57 -1.65
CA PHE A 66 -4.09 8.89 -0.60
C PHE A 66 -2.68 8.75 -1.14
N ARG A 67 -1.80 9.64 -0.69
CA ARG A 67 -0.36 9.57 -0.92
C ARG A 67 0.35 9.46 0.41
N TRP A 68 1.07 8.36 0.59
CA TRP A 68 1.95 8.12 1.72
C TRP A 68 3.40 8.12 1.27
N LYS A 69 4.27 8.70 2.09
CA LYS A 69 5.71 8.67 1.89
C LYS A 69 6.39 7.98 3.05
N ALA A 70 7.25 7.02 2.73
CA ALA A 70 8.12 6.40 3.72
C ALA A 70 9.14 7.43 4.21
N ILE A 71 9.28 7.52 5.53
CA ILE A 71 10.26 8.41 6.19
C ILE A 71 11.29 7.63 7.02
N GLU A 72 10.99 6.37 7.35
CA GLU A 72 11.88 5.48 8.12
C GLU A 72 11.47 4.01 7.88
N GLY A 73 12.37 3.07 8.13
CA GLY A 73 12.11 1.62 8.09
C GLY A 73 12.84 0.88 6.98
N ASP A 74 12.68 -0.44 6.94
CA ASP A 74 13.45 -1.38 6.10
C ASP A 74 13.35 -1.06 4.60
N VAL A 75 12.23 -0.47 4.17
CA VAL A 75 12.08 -0.07 2.77
C VAL A 75 13.11 1.00 2.36
N LEU A 76 13.48 1.91 3.27
CA LEU A 76 14.45 2.95 2.99
C LEU A 76 15.90 2.46 3.09
N GLU A 77 16.14 1.21 3.51
CA GLU A 77 17.45 0.58 3.38
C GLU A 77 17.76 0.26 1.93
N MET A 78 16.76 -0.18 1.15
CA MET A 78 16.87 -0.55 -0.26
C MET A 78 16.59 0.62 -1.22
N TYR A 79 15.69 1.53 -0.85
CA TYR A 79 15.23 2.62 -1.70
C TYR A 79 15.58 3.99 -1.07
N SER A 80 16.18 4.90 -1.84
CA SER A 80 16.44 6.29 -1.42
C SER A 80 15.15 7.09 -1.19
N SER A 81 14.10 6.77 -1.95
CA SER A 81 12.77 7.30 -1.74
C SER A 81 11.73 6.24 -2.06
N PHE A 82 10.63 6.24 -1.30
CA PHE A 82 9.51 5.34 -1.52
C PHE A 82 8.19 6.04 -1.19
N THR A 83 7.31 6.11 -2.19
CA THR A 83 5.99 6.71 -2.10
C THR A 83 4.95 5.71 -2.54
N ILE A 84 3.88 5.60 -1.76
CA ILE A 84 2.75 4.72 -2.02
C ILE A 84 1.56 5.62 -2.28
N VAL A 85 0.89 5.41 -3.40
CA VAL A 85 -0.36 6.07 -3.73
C VAL A 85 -1.43 5.01 -3.89
N THR A 86 -2.59 5.22 -3.28
CA THR A 86 -3.79 4.47 -3.63
C THR A 86 -4.81 5.39 -4.27
N SER A 87 -5.61 4.87 -5.19
CA SER A 87 -6.77 5.55 -5.76
C SER A 87 -7.91 4.56 -5.89
N HIS A 88 -9.14 5.03 -5.74
CA HIS A 88 -10.31 4.16 -5.72
C HIS A 88 -11.35 4.63 -6.73
N GLU A 89 -11.62 3.77 -7.70
CA GLU A 89 -12.73 3.90 -8.65
C GLU A 89 -13.92 3.06 -8.17
N PRO A 90 -15.12 3.17 -8.78
CA PRO A 90 -16.31 2.47 -8.28
C PRO A 90 -16.10 0.97 -8.05
N GLN A 91 -15.34 0.29 -8.89
CA GLN A 91 -15.09 -1.15 -8.81
C GLN A 91 -13.59 -1.50 -8.72
N TRP A 92 -12.70 -0.52 -8.58
CA TRP A 92 -11.26 -0.78 -8.63
C TRP A 92 -10.53 -0.08 -7.48
N THR A 93 -9.56 -0.78 -6.92
CA THR A 93 -8.52 -0.21 -6.07
C THR A 93 -7.21 -0.25 -6.81
N ILE A 94 -6.54 0.89 -6.92
CA ILE A 94 -5.32 1.06 -7.70
C ILE A 94 -4.19 1.42 -6.75
N TRP A 95 -3.18 0.55 -6.63
CA TRP A 95 -1.95 0.81 -5.90
C TRP A 95 -0.84 1.24 -6.86
N THR A 96 -0.16 2.32 -6.51
CA THR A 96 0.97 2.87 -7.26
C THR A 96 2.15 3.06 -6.33
N PHE A 97 3.28 2.44 -6.64
CA PHE A 97 4.54 2.66 -5.93
C PHE A 97 5.47 3.49 -6.80
N GLU A 98 5.91 4.63 -6.29
CA GLU A 98 6.95 5.47 -6.89
C GLU A 98 8.19 5.35 -6.01
N TYR A 99 9.30 4.90 -6.59
CA TYR A 99 10.50 4.60 -5.81
C TYR A 99 11.78 4.98 -6.54
N GLU A 100 12.83 5.19 -5.76
CA GLU A 100 14.19 5.36 -6.25
C GLU A 100 15.09 4.36 -5.54
N LYS A 101 15.66 3.43 -6.28
CA LYS A 101 16.62 2.45 -5.76
C LYS A 101 17.91 3.16 -5.33
N LYS A 102 18.59 2.63 -4.30
CA LYS A 102 19.94 3.11 -3.97
C LYS A 102 20.99 2.68 -4.99
N THR A 103 20.83 1.48 -5.55
CA THR A 103 21.75 0.89 -6.54
C THR A 103 20.95 0.09 -7.58
N GLU A 104 21.57 -0.26 -8.70
CA GLU A 104 20.89 -0.94 -9.81
C GLU A 104 20.48 -2.39 -9.49
N ASP A 105 21.24 -3.04 -8.60
CA ASP A 105 21.05 -4.43 -8.14
C ASP A 105 19.83 -4.62 -7.24
N ILE A 106 19.34 -3.55 -6.60
CA ILE A 106 18.12 -3.62 -5.77
C ILE A 106 16.94 -4.07 -6.62
N PRO A 107 16.18 -5.10 -6.20
CA PRO A 107 15.04 -5.58 -6.97
C PRO A 107 13.91 -4.55 -7.01
N LYS A 108 12.97 -4.74 -7.95
CA LYS A 108 11.71 -3.98 -7.92
C LYS A 108 10.88 -4.43 -6.71
N PRO A 109 10.08 -3.56 -6.08
CA PRO A 109 9.30 -3.89 -4.88
C PRO A 109 8.03 -4.70 -5.20
N LEU A 110 8.18 -5.79 -5.97
CA LEU A 110 7.08 -6.65 -6.42
C LEU A 110 6.47 -7.47 -5.29
N ILE A 111 7.30 -7.93 -4.34
CA ILE A 111 6.81 -8.69 -3.18
C ILE A 111 5.94 -7.78 -2.31
N LEU A 112 6.44 -6.58 -2.00
CA LEU A 112 5.68 -5.56 -1.28
C LEU A 112 4.36 -5.24 -1.98
N LEU A 113 4.36 -5.11 -3.31
CA LEU A 113 3.13 -4.85 -4.08
C LEU A 113 2.12 -5.99 -3.93
N GLY A 114 2.58 -7.24 -3.96
CA GLY A 114 1.73 -8.41 -3.72
C GLY A 114 1.04 -8.35 -2.35
N ILE A 115 1.78 -7.96 -1.30
CA ILE A 115 1.22 -7.84 0.05
C ILE A 115 0.10 -6.78 0.12
N PHE A 116 0.26 -5.63 -0.54
CA PHE A 116 -0.80 -4.61 -0.60
C PHE A 116 -2.05 -5.10 -1.36
N LEU A 117 -1.88 -5.93 -2.39
CA LEU A 117 -3.00 -6.56 -3.07
C LEU A 117 -3.71 -7.57 -2.16
N ASP A 118 -2.99 -8.35 -1.37
CA ASP A 118 -3.58 -9.30 -0.42
C ASP A 118 -4.29 -8.59 0.74
N ILE A 119 -3.72 -7.49 1.26
CA ILE A 119 -4.40 -6.61 2.22
C ILE A 119 -5.72 -6.08 1.64
N THR A 120 -5.73 -5.70 0.36
CA THR A 120 -6.95 -5.22 -0.31
C THR A 120 -8.02 -6.30 -0.37
N LYS A 121 -7.65 -7.56 -0.67
CA LYS A 121 -8.57 -8.70 -0.65
C LYS A 121 -9.09 -9.00 0.76
N ASP A 122 -8.23 -8.90 1.79
CA ASP A 122 -8.64 -9.09 3.19
C ASP A 122 -9.67 -8.03 3.60
N MET A 123 -9.43 -6.76 3.23
CA MET A 123 -10.36 -5.65 3.46
C MET A 123 -11.69 -5.87 2.74
N GLU A 124 -11.66 -6.24 1.46
CA GLU A 124 -12.86 -6.58 0.70
C GLU A 124 -13.63 -7.73 1.35
N GLY A 125 -12.96 -8.81 1.72
CA GLY A 125 -13.56 -9.96 2.38
C GLY A 125 -14.20 -9.61 3.72
N HIS A 126 -13.66 -8.64 4.46
CA HIS A 126 -14.28 -8.12 5.68
C HIS A 126 -15.53 -7.28 5.37
N LEU A 127 -15.47 -6.41 4.36
CA LEU A 127 -16.57 -5.53 3.98
C LEU A 127 -17.76 -6.30 3.38
N LEU A 128 -17.52 -7.40 2.67
CA LEU A 128 -18.57 -8.27 2.11
C LEU A 128 -19.23 -9.20 3.15
N LYS A 129 -18.61 -9.37 4.33
CA LYS A 129 -19.17 -10.18 5.43
C LYS A 129 -20.09 -9.37 6.36
N LYS A 130 -20.13 -8.05 6.19
CA LYS A 130 -21.10 -7.17 6.83
C LYS A 130 -22.35 -7.05 5.97
#